data_AF-A0A094BWJ1-F1
#
_entry.id   AF-A0A094BWJ1-F1
#
_cell.length_a   1.000
_cell.length_b   1.000
_cell.length_c   1.000
_cell.angle_alpha   90.00
_cell.angle_beta   90.00
_cell.angle_gamma   90.00
#
_symmetry.space_group_name_H-M   'P 1'
#
loop_
_entity.id
_entity.type
_entity.pdbx_description
1 polymer ?
#
loop_
_entity_poly.entity_id
_entity_poly.type
_entity_poly.pdbx_seq_one_letter_code
_entity_poly.pdbx_strand_id
1 'polypeptide(L)'
;MCLTNDDPLHTAREIPRPARKPTTLVGEVEQPVIPLLGGGITISCHCNRVNEIIKALPARAFTRNKYVDIDINHDYRARRFSGQLAVSYFPSLRPKPSTLAKTACFRLGGLDLHSKTTLYFCPVCGCHLFKEELDMVAEKFRPTWAVATGVAEKTPHSIPAFGISQHINVDQTGDGGLSVWMRAGRNGSIIPTDTLPPDDYAPWSPTLLIGNSLGLAGADTLDASCFCGTVKFHITRPNHESTLPKSQYPDLMIPYYTNSQEIPNLDDEKWWIRGNRYLAGTCACTSCRKCSGFDIQSWAFIPRANIFMHDSDKAPGLDFSNLPEGILRSYSSSPGVTREFCPGCGATVFWHNTDRPELIDVSVGLFSAKGARAEDWLDWWKKRVSFSEDRYGSHRLVWDPVTCLEAGLRGVPRARM
;
A
#
# COMPACT_ATOMS: atom_id res chain seq x y z
N MET A 1 -41.09 13.45 42.51
CA MET A 1 -41.52 12.16 41.92
C MET A 1 -41.41 12.30 40.42
N CYS A 2 -40.51 11.49 39.85
CA CYS A 2 -40.27 11.10 38.46
C CYS A 2 -40.87 11.94 37.32
N LEU A 3 -39.97 12.59 36.56
CA LEU A 3 -40.12 12.80 35.12
C LEU A 3 -38.93 12.07 34.47
N THR A 4 -39.21 10.96 33.79
CA THR A 4 -38.21 10.21 33.01
C THR A 4 -38.36 10.59 31.54
N ASN A 5 -37.29 11.19 31.01
CA ASN A 5 -37.04 11.32 29.57
C ASN A 5 -36.59 9.95 29.05
N ASP A 6 -37.30 9.41 28.05
CA ASP A 6 -36.80 8.37 27.17
C ASP A 6 -37.09 8.79 25.73
N ASP A 7 -36.04 9.19 25.02
CA ASP A 7 -36.06 9.46 23.59
C ASP A 7 -34.94 8.60 22.95
N PRO A 8 -35.25 7.69 22.00
CA PRO A 8 -34.29 6.72 21.51
C PRO A 8 -33.38 7.33 20.43
N LEU A 9 -32.12 7.61 20.80
CA LEU A 9 -31.03 7.88 19.84
C LEU A 9 -30.63 6.60 19.10
N HIS A 10 -31.35 6.29 18.02
CA HIS A 10 -30.86 5.44 16.94
C HIS A 10 -30.24 6.32 15.85
N THR A 11 -28.95 6.64 15.96
CA THR A 11 -28.19 7.21 14.84
C THR A 11 -27.83 6.10 13.86
N ALA A 12 -28.41 6.16 12.66
CA ALA A 12 -28.06 5.31 11.54
C ALA A 12 -26.54 5.34 11.28
N ARG A 13 -25.91 4.17 11.24
CA ARG A 13 -24.51 4.00 10.84
C ARG A 13 -24.30 4.61 9.45
N GLU A 14 -23.57 5.72 9.36
CA GLU A 14 -23.19 6.28 8.05
C GLU A 14 -22.28 5.30 7.33
N ILE A 15 -22.82 4.67 6.28
CA ILE A 15 -22.07 3.88 5.30
C ILE A 15 -21.02 4.83 4.67
N PRO A 16 -19.74 4.42 4.58
CA PRO A 16 -18.71 5.21 3.90
C PRO A 16 -19.13 5.51 2.47
N ARG A 17 -19.10 6.79 2.09
CA ARG A 17 -19.57 7.25 0.78
C ARG A 17 -18.75 6.59 -0.34
N PRO A 18 -19.38 6.00 -1.36
CA PRO A 18 -18.68 5.39 -2.49
C PRO A 18 -17.77 6.41 -3.19
N ALA A 19 -16.72 5.91 -3.85
CA ALA A 19 -15.80 6.73 -4.63
C ALA A 19 -16.58 7.67 -5.55
N ARG A 20 -16.21 8.96 -5.53
CA ARG A 20 -16.92 9.99 -6.28
C ARG A 20 -16.14 10.36 -7.53
N LYS A 21 -16.87 10.78 -8.57
CA LYS A 21 -16.25 11.58 -9.63
C LYS A 21 -15.78 12.92 -9.01
N PRO A 22 -14.64 13.49 -9.43
CA PRO A 22 -14.21 14.79 -8.94
C PRO A 22 -15.22 15.88 -9.34
N THR A 23 -15.97 16.46 -8.40
CA THR A 23 -17.07 17.42 -8.71
C THR A 23 -16.83 18.88 -8.31
N THR A 24 -15.62 19.31 -8.00
CA THR A 24 -15.36 20.73 -7.67
C THR A 24 -13.99 21.14 -8.21
N LEU A 25 -14.00 21.88 -9.33
CA LEU A 25 -12.83 22.56 -9.87
C LEU A 25 -12.85 24.00 -9.36
N VAL A 26 -12.18 24.26 -8.24
CA VAL A 26 -11.86 25.64 -7.86
C VAL A 26 -10.87 26.19 -8.90
N GLY A 27 -11.11 27.42 -9.36
CA GLY A 27 -10.41 28.08 -10.47
C GLY A 27 -8.88 28.07 -10.38
N GLU A 28 -8.24 28.31 -11.52
CA GLU A 28 -6.79 28.40 -11.65
C GLU A 28 -6.26 29.51 -10.73
N VAL A 29 -5.41 29.14 -9.78
CA VAL A 29 -4.61 30.09 -9.02
C VAL A 29 -3.18 29.87 -9.43
N GLU A 30 -2.56 30.90 -10.01
CA GLU A 30 -1.15 30.90 -10.40
C GLU A 30 -0.30 30.59 -9.16
N GLN A 31 0.31 29.40 -9.15
CA GLN A 31 1.33 29.05 -8.17
C GLN A 31 2.68 29.52 -8.72
N PRO A 32 3.51 30.22 -7.91
CA PRO A 32 4.83 30.67 -8.36
C PRO A 32 5.67 29.47 -8.78
N VAL A 33 6.09 29.47 -10.05
CA VAL A 33 6.87 28.41 -10.67
C VAL A 33 8.33 28.59 -10.30
N ILE A 34 8.85 27.76 -9.41
CA ILE A 34 10.30 27.64 -9.22
C ILE A 34 10.86 26.84 -10.40
N PRO A 35 11.96 27.24 -11.05
CA PRO A 35 12.53 26.47 -12.16
C PRO A 35 13.09 25.16 -11.60
N LEU A 36 12.41 24.05 -11.91
CA LEU A 36 12.66 22.76 -11.28
C LEU A 36 13.20 21.76 -12.27
N LEU A 37 14.41 21.25 -11.97
CA LEU A 37 15.03 20.06 -12.57
C LEU A 37 14.84 19.92 -14.10
N GLY A 38 14.89 21.01 -14.87
CA GLY A 38 15.06 20.99 -16.34
C GLY A 38 14.07 20.17 -17.19
N GLY A 39 13.01 19.55 -16.64
CA GLY A 39 12.10 18.67 -17.38
C GLY A 39 10.95 18.11 -16.54
N GLY A 40 9.86 17.71 -17.19
CA GLY A 40 8.73 17.05 -16.53
C GLY A 40 8.97 15.56 -16.32
N ILE A 41 8.27 14.98 -15.34
CA ILE A 41 8.30 13.55 -15.00
C ILE A 41 7.12 12.87 -15.67
N THR A 42 7.40 11.85 -16.47
CA THR A 42 6.33 11.01 -17.01
C THR A 42 5.77 10.15 -15.89
N ILE A 43 4.45 10.14 -15.73
CA ILE A 43 3.76 9.25 -14.80
C ILE A 43 2.78 8.38 -15.57
N SER A 44 2.61 7.13 -15.17
CA SER A 44 1.52 6.32 -15.69
C SER A 44 1.04 5.22 -14.75
N CYS A 45 -0.26 4.94 -14.79
CA CYS A 45 -0.84 3.75 -14.17
C CYS A 45 -0.76 2.53 -15.09
N HIS A 46 -1.04 1.34 -14.57
CA HIS A 46 -0.87 0.08 -15.31
C HIS A 46 -1.67 0.03 -16.62
N CYS A 47 -2.92 0.45 -16.60
CA CYS A 47 -3.79 0.44 -17.78
C CYS A 47 -3.56 1.62 -18.73
N ASN A 48 -2.58 2.50 -18.46
CA ASN A 48 -2.30 3.73 -19.21
C ASN A 48 -3.46 4.71 -19.33
N ARG A 49 -4.55 4.54 -18.57
CA ARG A 49 -5.66 5.50 -18.52
C ARG A 49 -5.16 6.88 -18.10
N VAL A 50 -4.26 6.94 -17.12
CA VAL A 50 -3.46 8.12 -16.83
C VAL A 50 -2.03 7.81 -17.30
N ASN A 51 -1.57 8.59 -18.27
CA ASN A 51 -0.21 8.60 -18.79
C ASN A 51 0.08 10.04 -19.24
N GLU A 52 0.83 10.78 -18.43
CA GLU A 52 1.00 12.23 -18.58
C GLU A 52 2.38 12.68 -18.08
N ILE A 53 2.80 13.87 -18.48
CA ILE A 53 3.99 14.53 -17.95
C ILE A 53 3.56 15.54 -16.89
N ILE A 54 4.12 15.42 -15.68
CA ILE A 54 3.86 16.30 -14.55
C ILE A 54 5.13 17.06 -14.14
N LYS A 55 4.98 18.19 -13.45
CA LYS A 55 6.10 18.95 -12.88
C LYS A 55 6.21 18.65 -11.38
N ALA A 56 7.32 18.08 -10.95
CA ALA A 56 7.62 17.89 -9.53
C ALA A 56 8.10 19.20 -8.91
N LEU A 57 7.75 19.41 -7.64
CA LEU A 57 8.26 20.51 -6.80
C LEU A 57 9.43 19.98 -5.94
N PRO A 58 10.44 20.81 -5.63
CA PRO A 58 11.49 20.37 -4.72
C PRO A 58 10.80 20.34 -3.35
N ALA A 59 10.82 19.19 -2.70
CA ALA A 59 10.41 19.15 -1.30
C ALA A 59 11.44 20.01 -0.53
N ARG A 60 11.00 21.19 -0.09
CA ARG A 60 11.79 22.25 0.59
C ARG A 60 12.61 23.11 -0.38
N ALA A 61 12.14 24.33 -0.58
CA ALA A 61 12.84 25.39 -1.32
C ALA A 61 14.19 25.85 -0.69
N PHE A 62 14.80 25.08 0.23
CA PHE A 62 15.90 25.54 1.08
C PHE A 62 16.97 24.50 1.46
N THR A 63 17.02 23.30 0.85
CA THR A 63 18.19 22.41 1.04
C THR A 63 19.20 22.62 -0.10
N ARG A 64 20.50 22.57 0.22
CA ARG A 64 21.61 22.62 -0.76
C ARG A 64 21.65 21.38 -1.69
N ASN A 65 20.69 20.47 -1.57
CA ASN A 65 20.67 19.19 -2.26
C ASN A 65 19.92 19.32 -3.60
N LYS A 66 20.50 18.76 -4.67
CA LYS A 66 19.91 18.74 -6.02
C LYS A 66 18.78 17.70 -6.18
N TYR A 67 18.18 17.26 -5.08
CA TYR A 67 17.28 16.09 -5.00
C TYR A 67 15.91 16.49 -4.45
N VAL A 68 14.86 15.79 -4.89
CA VAL A 68 13.54 15.81 -4.28
C VAL A 68 13.52 14.79 -3.14
N ASP A 69 13.35 15.30 -1.93
CA ASP A 69 13.27 14.49 -0.72
C ASP A 69 11.89 13.84 -0.60
N ILE A 70 11.86 12.52 -0.41
CA ILE A 70 10.64 11.72 -0.24
C ILE A 70 10.62 11.14 1.17
N ASP A 71 9.50 11.35 1.85
CA ASP A 71 9.20 10.69 3.10
C ASP A 71 8.44 9.39 2.82
N ILE A 72 8.82 8.31 3.51
CA ILE A 72 8.11 7.02 3.46
C ILE A 72 7.17 6.96 4.65
N ASN A 73 5.87 7.02 4.38
CA ASN A 73 4.84 7.09 5.40
C ASN A 73 4.31 5.68 5.77
N HIS A 74 4.35 5.35 7.06
CA HIS A 74 3.91 4.06 7.62
C HIS A 74 2.58 4.15 8.38
N ASP A 75 1.90 5.30 8.32
CA ASP A 75 0.70 5.55 9.13
C ASP A 75 -0.40 4.50 8.89
N TYR A 76 -1.22 4.28 9.91
CA TYR A 76 -2.28 3.27 9.89
C TYR A 76 -3.27 3.47 8.74
N ARG A 77 -3.66 4.72 8.45
CA ARG A 77 -4.68 5.03 7.43
C ARG A 77 -4.15 4.78 6.03
N ALA A 78 -2.89 5.16 5.78
CA ALA A 78 -2.14 4.94 4.57
C ALA A 78 -2.06 3.47 4.21
N ARG A 79 -1.75 2.63 5.20
CA ARG A 79 -1.76 1.18 4.99
C ARG A 79 -3.13 0.67 4.53
N ARG A 80 -4.18 1.15 5.19
CA ARG A 80 -5.56 0.70 4.98
C ARG A 80 -6.19 1.22 3.69
N PHE A 81 -5.89 2.43 3.25
CA PHE A 81 -6.46 2.96 2.00
C PHE A 81 -5.73 2.43 0.77
N SER A 82 -4.48 1.97 0.90
CA SER A 82 -3.63 1.56 -0.22
C SER A 82 -3.44 0.03 -0.31
N GLY A 83 -3.57 -0.69 0.80
CA GLY A 83 -3.16 -2.09 0.92
C GLY A 83 -1.64 -2.29 1.08
N GLN A 84 -0.85 -1.21 1.13
CA GLN A 84 0.61 -1.27 1.32
C GLN A 84 0.99 -1.26 2.79
N LEU A 85 2.23 -1.67 3.12
CA LEU A 85 2.78 -1.42 4.45
C LEU A 85 3.33 0.00 4.63
N ALA A 86 3.68 0.66 3.53
CA ALA A 86 4.08 2.05 3.52
C ALA A 86 3.74 2.68 2.17
N VAL A 87 3.52 3.99 2.16
CA VAL A 87 3.24 4.77 0.96
C VAL A 87 4.26 5.90 0.84
N SER A 88 4.55 6.31 -0.39
CA SER A 88 5.46 7.44 -0.65
C SER A 88 4.91 8.31 -1.77
N TYR A 89 5.06 9.62 -1.59
CA TYR A 89 4.61 10.64 -2.52
C TYR A 89 5.69 11.70 -2.70
N PHE A 90 5.81 12.25 -3.90
CA PHE A 90 6.63 13.43 -4.14
C PHE A 90 5.77 14.66 -4.45
N PRO A 91 6.16 15.85 -3.98
CA PRO A 91 5.42 17.09 -4.25
C PRO A 91 5.31 17.39 -5.76
N SER A 92 4.17 17.90 -6.19
CA SER A 92 3.94 18.29 -7.58
C SER A 92 3.10 19.55 -7.69
N LEU A 93 3.11 20.17 -8.86
CA LEU A 93 2.05 21.12 -9.21
C LEU A 93 0.70 20.39 -9.29
N ARG A 94 -0.38 21.17 -9.21
CA ARG A 94 -1.74 20.67 -9.41
C ARG A 94 -1.85 19.96 -10.77
N PRO A 95 -2.34 18.70 -10.82
CA PRO A 95 -2.61 18.02 -12.08
C PRO A 95 -3.70 18.74 -12.88
N LYS A 96 -3.61 18.66 -14.22
CA LYS A 96 -4.61 19.26 -15.12
C LYS A 96 -6.01 18.73 -14.80
N PRO A 97 -7.07 19.56 -14.90
CA PRO A 97 -8.46 19.10 -14.72
C PRO A 97 -8.82 17.88 -15.56
N SER A 98 -8.34 17.83 -16.81
CA SER A 98 -8.54 16.70 -17.72
C SER A 98 -7.84 15.41 -17.26
N THR A 99 -6.72 15.51 -16.54
CA THR A 99 -6.04 14.37 -15.92
C THR A 99 -6.83 13.86 -14.72
N LEU A 100 -7.30 14.75 -13.84
CA LEU A 100 -8.10 14.39 -12.68
C LEU A 100 -9.44 13.74 -13.09
N ALA A 101 -10.07 14.19 -14.17
CA ALA A 101 -11.30 13.61 -14.70
C ALA A 101 -11.16 12.12 -15.11
N LYS A 102 -9.94 11.64 -15.34
CA LYS A 102 -9.65 10.23 -15.64
C LYS A 102 -9.60 9.34 -14.39
N THR A 103 -9.64 9.92 -13.19
CA THR A 103 -9.50 9.25 -11.88
C THR A 103 -10.83 9.20 -11.12
N ALA A 104 -10.89 8.34 -10.10
CA ALA A 104 -11.88 8.40 -9.03
C ALA A 104 -11.21 8.97 -7.77
N CYS A 105 -12.00 9.53 -6.84
CA CYS A 105 -11.43 10.05 -5.60
C CYS A 105 -12.12 9.52 -4.33
N PHE A 106 -11.31 9.45 -3.27
CA PHE A 106 -11.71 9.10 -1.92
C PHE A 106 -11.21 10.17 -0.95
N ARG A 107 -12.08 10.65 -0.08
CA ARG A 107 -11.74 11.71 0.89
C ARG A 107 -11.54 11.07 2.26
N LEU A 108 -10.37 11.29 2.84
CA LEU A 108 -10.06 10.96 4.22
C LEU A 108 -10.56 12.11 5.10
N GLY A 109 -11.50 11.83 6.02
CA GLY A 109 -11.98 12.78 7.03
C GLY A 109 -13.50 12.82 7.18
N GLY A 110 -13.95 12.95 8.43
CA GLY A 110 -15.31 13.37 8.82
C GLY A 110 -15.46 14.90 8.75
N LEU A 111 -16.57 15.43 9.28
CA LEU A 111 -17.05 16.82 9.13
C LEU A 111 -16.07 17.95 9.51
N ASP A 112 -14.95 17.68 10.20
CA ASP A 112 -13.99 18.70 10.61
C ASP A 112 -13.13 19.22 9.45
N LEU A 113 -13.10 20.54 9.30
CA LEU A 113 -12.50 21.25 8.16
C LEU A 113 -10.97 21.20 8.07
N HIS A 114 -10.27 20.69 9.11
CA HIS A 114 -8.84 20.96 9.29
C HIS A 114 -7.87 19.90 8.74
N SER A 115 -8.33 18.74 8.24
CA SER A 115 -7.45 17.82 7.50
C SER A 115 -8.21 17.02 6.44
N LYS A 116 -8.62 17.67 5.35
CA LYS A 116 -9.25 16.99 4.21
C LYS A 116 -8.16 16.51 3.25
N THR A 117 -7.78 15.25 3.36
CA THR A 117 -6.93 14.61 2.33
C THR A 117 -7.82 13.97 1.29
N THR A 118 -7.63 14.32 0.02
CA THR A 118 -8.29 13.64 -1.11
C THR A 118 -7.28 12.78 -1.84
N LEU A 119 -7.57 11.49 -1.95
CA LEU A 119 -6.78 10.53 -2.71
C LEU A 119 -7.42 10.33 -4.08
N TYR A 120 -6.61 10.31 -5.12
CA TYR A 120 -7.04 10.06 -6.49
C TYR A 120 -6.41 8.77 -7.00
N PHE A 121 -7.25 7.87 -7.51
CA PHE A 121 -6.84 6.56 -8.00
C PHE A 121 -7.49 6.22 -9.34
N CYS A 122 -6.88 5.30 -10.08
CA CYS A 122 -7.38 4.84 -11.36
C CYS A 122 -8.59 3.92 -11.14
N PRO A 123 -9.78 4.24 -11.69
CA PRO A 123 -10.97 3.39 -11.49
C PRO A 123 -10.89 2.06 -12.25
N VAL A 124 -9.89 1.86 -13.12
CA VAL A 124 -9.74 0.63 -13.91
C VAL A 124 -8.77 -0.34 -13.25
N CYS A 125 -7.61 0.13 -12.77
CA CYS A 125 -6.55 -0.74 -12.24
C CYS A 125 -6.24 -0.55 -10.76
N GLY A 126 -6.98 0.32 -10.05
CA GLY A 126 -6.79 0.59 -8.61
C GLY A 126 -5.64 1.55 -8.28
N CYS A 127 -4.74 1.81 -9.22
CA CYS A 127 -3.51 2.59 -9.00
C CYS A 127 -3.76 3.96 -8.37
N HIS A 128 -3.20 4.20 -7.17
CA HIS A 128 -3.11 5.53 -6.59
C HIS A 128 -2.17 6.40 -7.44
N LEU A 129 -2.58 7.64 -7.68
CA LEU A 129 -1.88 8.57 -8.57
C LEU A 129 -1.56 9.87 -7.86
N PHE A 130 -2.56 10.52 -7.26
CA PHE A 130 -2.39 11.83 -6.65
C PHE A 130 -2.95 11.88 -5.23
N LYS A 131 -2.39 12.79 -4.44
CA LYS A 131 -2.86 13.18 -3.13
C LYS A 131 -3.00 14.69 -3.09
N GLU A 132 -4.16 15.17 -2.68
CA GLU A 132 -4.43 16.57 -2.38
C GLU A 132 -4.59 16.71 -0.87
N GLU A 133 -3.84 17.62 -0.26
CA GLU A 133 -3.93 17.92 1.16
C GLU A 133 -4.14 19.43 1.33
N LEU A 134 -4.97 19.82 2.29
CA LEU A 134 -5.09 21.22 2.67
C LEU A 134 -4.00 21.55 3.70
N ASP A 135 -3.06 22.41 3.33
CA ASP A 135 -1.92 22.75 4.16
C ASP A 135 -1.78 24.28 4.32
N MET A 136 -1.16 24.72 5.41
CA MET A 136 -0.92 26.13 5.69
C MET A 136 0.32 26.61 4.93
N VAL A 137 0.10 27.28 3.80
CA VAL A 137 1.17 27.80 2.94
C VAL A 137 1.14 29.32 2.96
N ALA A 138 2.21 29.94 3.47
CA ALA A 138 2.30 31.39 3.67
C ALA A 138 1.09 31.95 4.44
N GLU A 139 0.83 31.36 5.62
CA GLU A 139 -0.25 31.76 6.55
C GLU A 139 -1.68 31.61 5.99
N LYS A 140 -1.85 30.92 4.85
CA LYS A 140 -3.15 30.64 4.23
C LYS A 140 -3.28 29.15 3.93
N PHE A 141 -4.44 28.57 4.26
CA PHE A 141 -4.76 27.21 3.84
C PHE A 141 -4.88 27.14 2.31
N ARG A 142 -4.04 26.31 1.68
CA ARG A 142 -4.04 26.08 0.24
C ARG A 142 -3.91 24.59 -0.05
N PRO A 143 -4.54 24.09 -1.12
CA PRO A 143 -4.36 22.71 -1.53
C PRO A 143 -2.94 22.51 -2.05
N THR A 144 -2.22 21.59 -1.42
CA THR A 144 -0.93 21.05 -1.89
C THR A 144 -1.19 19.73 -2.60
N TRP A 145 -0.34 19.44 -3.59
CA TRP A 145 -0.48 18.26 -4.43
C TRP A 145 0.79 17.43 -4.37
N ALA A 146 0.59 16.11 -4.32
CA ALA A 146 1.67 15.15 -4.38
C ALA A 146 1.28 13.97 -5.27
N VAL A 147 2.27 13.28 -5.79
CA VAL A 147 2.13 12.17 -6.74
C VAL A 147 2.72 10.92 -6.14
N ALA A 148 2.00 9.80 -6.26
CA ALA A 148 2.47 8.52 -5.75
C ALA A 148 3.76 8.10 -6.47
N THR A 149 4.80 7.72 -5.74
CA THR A 149 6.13 7.46 -6.33
C THR A 149 6.16 6.29 -7.29
N GLY A 150 5.29 5.30 -7.09
CA GLY A 150 5.21 4.11 -7.95
C GLY A 150 4.75 4.43 -9.37
N VAL A 151 4.06 5.55 -9.64
CA VAL A 151 3.65 5.89 -11.01
C VAL A 151 4.73 6.61 -11.82
N ALA A 152 5.83 7.06 -11.19
CA ALA A 152 6.90 7.77 -11.87
C ALA A 152 7.67 6.85 -12.83
N GLU A 153 7.72 7.22 -14.10
CA GLU A 153 8.39 6.45 -15.15
C GLU A 153 9.87 6.81 -15.29
N LYS A 154 10.56 5.97 -16.06
CA LYS A 154 11.97 6.14 -16.42
C LYS A 154 12.16 7.42 -17.24
N THR A 155 13.15 8.24 -16.92
CA THR A 155 13.52 9.43 -17.71
C THR A 155 14.55 9.09 -18.79
N PRO A 156 14.58 9.82 -19.92
CA PRO A 156 15.57 9.59 -20.99
C PRO A 156 17.03 9.67 -20.51
N HIS A 157 17.29 10.49 -19.50
CA HIS A 157 18.60 10.65 -18.86
C HIS A 157 18.54 10.20 -17.39
N SER A 158 19.62 9.59 -16.90
CA SER A 158 19.79 9.25 -15.47
C SER A 158 19.92 10.55 -14.68
N ILE A 159 18.85 10.93 -13.97
CA ILE A 159 18.91 12.05 -13.03
C ILE A 159 18.78 11.43 -11.64
N PRO A 160 19.79 11.57 -10.77
CA PRO A 160 19.64 11.24 -9.37
C PRO A 160 18.74 12.34 -8.79
N ALA A 161 17.42 12.18 -8.96
CA ALA A 161 16.43 13.23 -8.76
C ALA A 161 15.67 13.06 -7.45
N PHE A 162 15.67 11.86 -6.85
CA PHE A 162 14.90 11.57 -5.64
C PHE A 162 15.72 10.82 -4.59
N GLY A 163 15.54 11.20 -3.33
CA GLY A 163 16.18 10.59 -2.17
C GLY A 163 15.18 10.29 -1.06
N ILE A 164 15.43 9.25 -0.27
CA ILE A 164 14.64 8.99 0.93
C ILE A 164 15.11 9.97 2.01
N SER A 165 14.22 10.82 2.48
CA SER A 165 14.51 11.82 3.52
C SER A 165 14.36 11.23 4.92
N GLN A 166 13.25 10.53 5.18
CA GLN A 166 12.96 9.88 6.46
C GLN A 166 11.83 8.85 6.33
N HIS A 167 11.72 8.00 7.35
CA HIS A 167 10.52 7.22 7.62
C HIS A 167 9.63 8.00 8.60
N ILE A 168 8.35 8.16 8.26
CA ILE A 168 7.38 8.89 9.08
C ILE A 168 6.21 8.01 9.59
N ASN A 169 5.63 8.38 10.73
CA ASN A 169 4.56 7.70 11.45
C ASN A 169 4.90 6.24 11.78
N VAL A 170 6.16 5.97 12.09
CA VAL A 170 6.63 4.60 12.37
C VAL A 170 6.10 4.09 13.71
N ASP A 171 5.89 4.97 14.68
CA ASP A 171 5.25 4.68 15.97
C ASP A 171 3.87 4.02 15.81
N GLN A 172 3.09 4.41 14.80
CA GLN A 172 1.76 3.85 14.53
C GLN A 172 1.78 2.40 14.01
N THR A 173 2.96 1.88 13.66
CA THR A 173 3.09 0.51 13.16
C THR A 173 3.12 -0.51 14.29
N GLY A 174 3.49 -0.11 15.51
CA GLY A 174 3.66 -1.00 16.67
C GLY A 174 4.84 -1.98 16.59
N ASP A 175 5.45 -2.17 15.41
CA ASP A 175 6.56 -3.10 15.20
C ASP A 175 7.70 -2.50 14.35
N GLY A 176 7.58 -1.23 13.93
CA GLY A 176 8.48 -0.51 13.04
C GLY A 176 8.12 -0.60 11.54
N GLY A 177 7.11 -1.40 11.14
CA GLY A 177 6.67 -1.52 9.76
C GLY A 177 7.78 -1.92 8.78
N LEU A 178 7.76 -1.35 7.57
CA LEU A 178 8.83 -1.57 6.58
C LEU A 178 10.13 -0.84 6.93
N SER A 179 10.09 0.18 7.80
CA SER A 179 11.30 0.97 8.14
C SER A 179 12.42 0.11 8.71
N VAL A 180 12.08 -0.98 9.41
CA VAL A 180 13.04 -1.94 9.96
C VAL A 180 13.94 -2.56 8.89
N TRP A 181 13.43 -2.74 7.67
CA TRP A 181 14.18 -3.29 6.54
C TRP A 181 14.69 -2.23 5.57
N MET A 182 14.48 -0.95 5.87
CA MET A 182 14.88 0.17 5.03
C MET A 182 15.71 1.21 5.81
N ARG A 183 16.41 0.76 6.87
CA ARG A 183 17.13 1.64 7.80
C ARG A 183 18.31 2.40 7.20
N ALA A 184 18.92 1.89 6.14
CA ALA A 184 20.11 2.47 5.54
C ALA A 184 19.87 2.79 4.07
N GLY A 185 20.31 3.99 3.67
CA GLY A 185 20.40 4.39 2.27
C GLY A 185 21.47 3.60 1.52
N ARG A 186 21.58 3.84 0.20
CA ARG A 186 22.54 3.13 -0.68
C ARG A 186 24.00 3.29 -0.27
N ASN A 187 24.33 4.43 0.33
CA ASN A 187 25.66 4.79 0.84
C ASN A 187 25.88 4.32 2.29
N GLY A 188 24.96 3.53 2.86
CA GLY A 188 25.00 3.10 4.25
C GLY A 188 24.59 4.19 5.26
N SER A 189 24.22 5.40 4.83
CA SER A 189 23.75 6.43 5.74
C SER A 189 22.42 6.01 6.36
N ILE A 190 22.29 6.15 7.67
CA ILE A 190 21.04 5.85 8.38
C ILE A 190 19.97 6.82 7.90
N ILE A 191 18.83 6.28 7.49
CA ILE A 191 17.65 7.07 7.16
C ILE A 191 16.94 7.42 8.47
N PRO A 192 16.73 8.73 8.78
CA PRO A 192 16.05 9.15 9.98
C PRO A 192 14.65 8.52 10.09
N THR A 193 14.25 8.28 11.34
CA THR A 193 12.89 7.88 11.71
C THR A 193 12.35 8.94 12.65
N ASP A 194 11.14 9.42 12.43
CA ASP A 194 10.52 10.48 13.24
C ASP A 194 10.27 10.07 14.71
N THR A 195 10.32 8.77 15.02
CA THR A 195 10.48 8.24 16.38
C THR A 195 11.07 6.83 16.34
N LEU A 196 12.17 6.58 17.06
CA LEU A 196 12.53 5.21 17.44
C LEU A 196 11.58 4.79 18.56
N PRO A 197 10.86 3.66 18.48
CA PRO A 197 10.23 3.12 19.67
C PRO A 197 11.35 2.78 20.68
N PRO A 198 11.26 3.22 21.94
CA PRO A 198 11.99 2.57 23.01
C PRO A 198 11.65 1.07 22.98
N ASP A 199 12.62 0.20 23.31
CA ASP A 199 12.50 -1.26 23.26
C ASP A 199 11.29 -1.86 24.06
N ASP A 200 10.52 -1.04 24.78
CA ASP A 200 9.42 -1.42 25.67
C ASP A 200 8.04 -0.78 25.38
N TYR A 201 7.81 -0.16 24.20
CA TYR A 201 6.52 0.49 23.96
C TYR A 201 5.39 -0.48 23.54
N ALA A 202 4.31 -0.48 24.31
CA ALA A 202 3.06 -1.13 23.96
C ALA A 202 2.44 -0.48 22.70
N PRO A 203 1.90 -1.28 21.75
CA PRO A 203 1.40 -0.77 20.49
C PRO A 203 0.24 0.22 20.68
N TRP A 204 0.26 1.33 19.92
CA TRP A 204 -0.91 2.17 19.75
C TRP A 204 -2.00 1.40 19.00
N SER A 205 -3.00 0.94 19.73
CA SER A 205 -4.24 0.38 19.16
C SER A 205 -5.17 1.55 18.80
N PRO A 206 -5.59 1.70 17.54
CA PRO A 206 -6.68 2.61 17.23
C PRO A 206 -7.89 2.19 18.06
N THR A 207 -8.47 3.13 18.83
CA THR A 207 -9.75 2.92 19.49
C THR A 207 -10.74 2.43 18.43
N LEU A 208 -11.17 1.17 18.56
CA LEU A 208 -12.11 0.52 17.66
C LEU A 208 -13.42 1.32 17.63
N LEU A 209 -13.55 2.26 16.71
CA LEU A 209 -14.84 2.81 16.37
C LEU A 209 -15.58 1.73 15.57
N ILE A 210 -16.46 1.04 16.29
CA ILE A 210 -17.49 0.07 15.87
C ILE A 210 -17.08 -1.40 16.10
N GLY A 211 -17.45 -1.90 17.30
CA GLY A 211 -17.99 -3.25 17.52
C GLY A 211 -16.98 -4.39 17.72
N ASN A 212 -16.75 -4.73 18.99
CA ASN A 212 -16.32 -6.05 19.50
C ASN A 212 -15.42 -6.92 18.59
N SER A 213 -14.16 -6.53 18.44
CA SER A 213 -13.08 -7.50 18.20
C SER A 213 -11.96 -7.20 19.20
N LEU A 214 -12.16 -7.61 20.46
CA LEU A 214 -11.05 -7.80 21.39
C LEU A 214 -10.12 -8.84 20.76
N GLY A 215 -8.95 -8.41 20.31
CA GLY A 215 -7.85 -9.30 19.98
C GLY A 215 -7.41 -10.02 21.26
N LEU A 216 -8.16 -11.06 21.63
CA LEU A 216 -7.74 -12.04 22.61
C LEU A 216 -6.60 -12.85 21.98
N ALA A 217 -5.46 -12.89 22.65
CA ALA A 217 -4.46 -13.91 22.42
C ALA A 217 -5.16 -15.28 22.49
N GLY A 218 -5.30 -15.96 21.34
CA GLY A 218 -6.11 -17.16 21.20
C GLY A 218 -7.18 -17.14 20.08
N ALA A 219 -7.37 -16.02 19.37
CA ALA A 219 -8.26 -15.99 18.21
C ALA A 219 -7.64 -16.70 16.99
N ASP A 220 -8.35 -17.69 16.43
CA ASP A 220 -7.97 -18.45 15.22
C ASP A 220 -8.20 -17.69 13.90
N THR A 221 -8.57 -16.41 13.99
CA THR A 221 -8.83 -15.53 12.85
C THR A 221 -8.08 -14.20 12.92
N LEU A 222 -7.77 -13.63 11.75
CA LEU A 222 -7.21 -12.29 11.60
C LEU A 222 -8.08 -11.46 10.67
N ASP A 223 -8.67 -10.40 11.20
CA ASP A 223 -9.47 -9.45 10.44
C ASP A 223 -8.60 -8.61 9.50
N ALA A 224 -9.19 -8.25 8.36
CA ALA A 224 -8.62 -7.38 7.37
C ALA A 224 -9.68 -6.43 6.80
N SER A 225 -9.29 -5.18 6.55
CA SER A 225 -10.19 -4.20 5.96
C SER A 225 -9.46 -3.05 5.29
N CYS A 226 -10.10 -2.49 4.26
CA CYS A 226 -9.65 -1.22 3.69
C CYS A 226 -10.16 -0.04 4.52
N PHE A 227 -9.55 1.14 4.34
CA PHE A 227 -9.89 2.31 5.17
C PHE A 227 -11.32 2.80 4.96
N CYS A 228 -11.85 2.72 3.74
CA CYS A 228 -13.24 3.12 3.47
C CYS A 228 -14.26 2.06 3.89
N GLY A 229 -13.86 0.93 4.48
CA GLY A 229 -14.76 -0.09 5.01
C GLY A 229 -15.58 -0.87 3.98
N THR A 230 -15.44 -0.61 2.68
CA THR A 230 -16.12 -1.35 1.59
C THR A 230 -15.65 -2.80 1.52
N VAL A 231 -14.35 -3.02 1.74
CA VAL A 231 -13.76 -4.37 1.77
C VAL A 231 -13.47 -4.72 3.21
N LYS A 232 -14.06 -5.81 3.66
CA LYS A 232 -13.82 -6.45 4.96
C LYS A 232 -13.79 -7.95 4.74
N PHE A 233 -12.82 -8.62 5.35
CA PHE A 233 -12.70 -10.07 5.33
C PHE A 233 -11.88 -10.49 6.54
N HIS A 234 -11.80 -11.79 6.77
CA HIS A 234 -10.84 -12.34 7.71
C HIS A 234 -10.15 -13.55 7.10
N ILE A 235 -9.01 -13.90 7.67
CA ILE A 235 -8.28 -15.12 7.37
C ILE A 235 -8.27 -16.04 8.58
N THR A 236 -8.15 -17.35 8.37
CA THR A 236 -7.92 -18.33 9.43
C THR A 236 -6.47 -18.80 9.46
N ARG A 237 -6.02 -19.35 10.60
CA ARG A 237 -4.71 -20.03 10.70
C ARG A 237 -4.60 -21.17 9.67
N PRO A 238 -3.37 -21.58 9.29
CA PRO A 238 -3.17 -22.78 8.49
C PRO A 238 -3.90 -23.97 9.12
N ASN A 239 -4.67 -24.70 8.31
CA ASN A 239 -5.42 -25.88 8.69
C ASN A 239 -5.27 -26.97 7.60
N HIS A 240 -6.04 -28.05 7.70
CA HIS A 240 -6.02 -29.14 6.70
C HIS A 240 -6.25 -28.61 5.27
N GLU A 241 -7.27 -27.77 5.08
CA GLU A 241 -7.63 -27.20 3.77
C GLU A 241 -6.50 -26.35 3.19
N SER A 242 -5.68 -25.73 4.04
CA SER A 242 -4.52 -24.95 3.61
C SER A 242 -3.45 -25.78 2.88
N THR A 243 -3.45 -27.10 3.05
CA THR A 243 -2.48 -28.03 2.46
C THR A 243 -2.92 -28.56 1.09
N LEU A 244 -4.19 -28.39 0.73
CA LEU A 244 -4.75 -28.92 -0.52
C LEU A 244 -4.28 -28.19 -1.80
N PRO A 245 -4.10 -26.85 -1.82
CA PRO A 245 -3.61 -26.17 -3.01
C PRO A 245 -2.26 -26.70 -3.48
N LYS A 246 -1.99 -26.52 -4.77
CA LYS A 246 -0.66 -26.68 -5.37
C LYS A 246 -0.22 -25.36 -5.97
N SER A 247 1.09 -25.13 -5.95
CA SER A 247 1.67 -23.92 -6.54
C SER A 247 3.11 -24.16 -6.93
N GLN A 248 3.52 -23.61 -8.08
CA GLN A 248 4.93 -23.39 -8.40
C GLN A 248 5.61 -22.54 -7.32
N TYR A 249 6.95 -22.60 -7.25
CA TYR A 249 7.70 -21.64 -6.43
C TYR A 249 7.55 -20.22 -7.00
N PRO A 250 7.36 -19.22 -6.13
CA PRO A 250 7.27 -17.83 -6.55
C PRO A 250 8.68 -17.27 -6.84
N ASP A 251 8.74 -16.18 -7.62
CA ASP A 251 9.99 -15.42 -7.84
C ASP A 251 10.69 -15.01 -6.54
N LEU A 252 9.91 -14.84 -5.48
CA LEU A 252 10.37 -14.56 -4.13
C LEU A 252 11.40 -15.59 -3.65
N MET A 253 11.21 -16.88 -3.98
CA MET A 253 12.07 -17.99 -3.57
C MET A 253 13.05 -18.38 -4.66
N ILE A 254 12.58 -18.51 -5.91
CA ILE A 254 13.40 -18.91 -7.06
C ILE A 254 13.21 -17.85 -8.15
N PRO A 255 14.23 -17.02 -8.45
CA PRO A 255 14.07 -15.94 -9.41
C PRO A 255 13.71 -16.44 -10.81
N TYR A 256 12.73 -15.81 -11.47
CA TYR A 256 12.19 -16.29 -12.76
C TYR A 256 13.27 -16.42 -13.84
N TYR A 257 14.24 -15.50 -13.87
CA TYR A 257 15.31 -15.46 -14.87
C TYR A 257 16.35 -16.57 -14.71
N THR A 258 16.34 -17.32 -13.61
CA THR A 258 17.23 -18.48 -13.44
C THR A 258 16.79 -19.68 -14.27
N ASN A 259 15.52 -19.73 -14.69
CA ASN A 259 14.94 -20.86 -15.42
C ASN A 259 15.20 -22.21 -14.72
N SER A 260 15.19 -22.23 -13.39
CA SER A 260 15.43 -23.46 -12.61
C SER A 260 14.35 -24.51 -12.87
N GLN A 261 14.78 -25.78 -12.98
CA GLN A 261 13.88 -26.93 -13.11
C GLN A 261 13.08 -27.20 -11.82
N GLU A 262 13.42 -26.55 -10.71
CA GLU A 262 12.68 -26.64 -9.44
C GLU A 262 11.43 -25.76 -9.43
N ILE A 263 11.35 -24.71 -10.27
CA ILE A 263 10.23 -23.74 -10.28
C ILE A 263 8.86 -24.44 -10.30
N PRO A 264 8.61 -25.49 -11.11
CA PRO A 264 7.32 -26.19 -11.12
C PRO A 264 6.88 -26.80 -9.79
N ASN A 265 7.79 -26.97 -8.81
CA ASN A 265 7.52 -27.56 -7.51
C ASN A 265 6.89 -28.97 -7.60
N LEU A 266 7.60 -29.91 -8.25
CA LEU A 266 7.11 -31.26 -8.52
C LEU A 266 6.79 -32.07 -7.25
N ASP A 267 7.52 -31.80 -6.16
CA ASP A 267 7.33 -32.42 -4.86
C ASP A 267 6.15 -31.83 -4.07
N ASP A 268 5.47 -30.83 -4.63
CA ASP A 268 4.28 -30.19 -4.07
C ASP A 268 4.51 -29.63 -2.65
N GLU A 269 5.68 -29.01 -2.44
CA GLU A 269 6.00 -28.36 -1.18
C GLU A 269 5.02 -27.23 -0.89
N LYS A 270 4.44 -27.25 0.32
CA LYS A 270 3.51 -26.22 0.82
C LYS A 270 4.28 -25.03 1.36
N TRP A 271 5.10 -24.41 0.52
CA TRP A 271 6.05 -23.36 0.90
C TRP A 271 5.40 -22.13 1.55
N TRP A 272 4.10 -21.93 1.35
CA TRP A 272 3.31 -20.88 2.00
C TRP A 272 2.95 -21.19 3.45
N ILE A 273 3.10 -22.43 3.94
CA ILE A 273 2.84 -22.81 5.33
C ILE A 273 4.15 -22.81 6.12
N ARG A 274 4.20 -22.05 7.21
CA ARG A 274 5.37 -21.89 8.08
C ARG A 274 4.97 -22.17 9.53
N GLY A 275 4.77 -23.45 9.84
CA GLY A 275 4.15 -23.87 11.09
C GLY A 275 2.69 -23.42 11.14
N ASN A 276 2.31 -22.62 12.13
CA ASN A 276 0.97 -22.03 12.26
C ASN A 276 0.84 -20.64 11.61
N ARG A 277 1.78 -20.26 10.73
CA ARG A 277 1.81 -18.97 10.02
C ARG A 277 1.82 -19.16 8.52
N TYR A 278 1.49 -18.11 7.78
CA TYR A 278 1.66 -18.07 6.32
C TYR A 278 2.96 -17.38 5.94
N LEU A 279 3.52 -17.74 4.78
CA LEU A 279 4.64 -17.00 4.20
C LEU A 279 4.17 -15.61 3.78
N ALA A 280 5.00 -14.60 4.00
CA ALA A 280 4.86 -13.28 3.43
C ALA A 280 6.15 -12.82 2.75
N GLY A 281 6.03 -11.91 1.80
CA GLY A 281 7.18 -11.37 1.08
C GLY A 281 6.89 -10.02 0.44
N THR A 282 7.92 -9.46 -0.18
CA THR A 282 7.85 -8.16 -0.85
C THR A 282 8.09 -8.32 -2.34
N CYS A 283 7.38 -7.54 -3.16
CA CYS A 283 7.46 -7.54 -4.61
C CYS A 283 7.67 -6.12 -5.13
N ALA A 284 8.63 -5.99 -6.05
CA ALA A 284 9.05 -4.74 -6.66
C ALA A 284 8.72 -4.66 -8.16
N CYS A 285 7.98 -5.63 -8.70
CA CYS A 285 7.72 -5.72 -10.14
C CYS A 285 6.99 -4.49 -10.66
N THR A 286 7.20 -4.19 -11.94
CA THR A 286 6.58 -3.03 -12.61
C THR A 286 5.06 -3.08 -12.51
N SER A 287 4.46 -4.27 -12.58
CA SER A 287 3.01 -4.43 -12.54
C SER A 287 2.41 -4.10 -11.16
N CYS A 288 2.98 -4.64 -10.06
CA CYS A 288 2.55 -4.31 -8.70
C CYS A 288 2.65 -2.82 -8.45
N ARG A 289 3.79 -2.24 -8.82
CA ARG A 289 4.04 -0.81 -8.69
C ARG A 289 3.01 0.07 -9.39
N LYS A 290 2.70 -0.24 -10.65
CA LYS A 290 1.76 0.55 -11.47
C LYS A 290 0.29 0.21 -11.21
N CYS A 291 -0.02 -0.85 -10.47
CA CYS A 291 -1.38 -1.18 -10.04
C CYS A 291 -1.70 -0.65 -8.63
N SER A 292 -0.73 -0.58 -7.72
CA SER A 292 -0.93 0.03 -6.40
C SER A 292 -0.68 1.53 -6.40
N GLY A 293 0.29 1.99 -7.21
CA GLY A 293 0.83 3.35 -7.18
C GLY A 293 2.07 3.48 -6.29
N PHE A 294 2.56 2.40 -5.68
CA PHE A 294 3.66 2.41 -4.71
C PHE A 294 4.72 1.37 -5.01
N ASP A 295 5.94 1.63 -4.56
CA ASP A 295 7.13 0.95 -5.07
C ASP A 295 7.32 -0.50 -4.63
N ILE A 296 6.80 -0.85 -3.45
CA ILE A 296 6.99 -2.14 -2.79
C ILE A 296 5.62 -2.64 -2.33
N GLN A 297 5.18 -3.75 -2.89
CA GLN A 297 3.97 -4.45 -2.47
C GLN A 297 4.34 -5.59 -1.53
N SER A 298 3.68 -5.64 -0.37
CA SER A 298 3.80 -6.74 0.57
C SER A 298 2.62 -7.70 0.42
N TRP A 299 2.92 -8.98 0.17
CA TRP A 299 1.94 -10.04 -0.02
C TRP A 299 2.07 -11.11 1.06
N ALA A 300 0.94 -11.60 1.57
CA ALA A 300 0.85 -12.87 2.29
C ALA A 300 0.24 -13.93 1.36
N PHE A 301 0.80 -15.14 1.35
CA PHE A 301 0.35 -16.23 0.48
C PHE A 301 -0.64 -17.11 1.24
N ILE A 302 -1.93 -16.97 0.94
CA ILE A 302 -3.01 -17.55 1.75
C ILE A 302 -3.93 -18.38 0.85
N PRO A 303 -4.17 -19.66 1.18
CA PRO A 303 -5.14 -20.48 0.46
C PRO A 303 -6.52 -19.86 0.44
N ARG A 304 -7.21 -19.96 -0.70
CA ARG A 304 -8.55 -19.40 -0.90
C ARG A 304 -9.56 -19.90 0.14
N ALA A 305 -9.46 -21.17 0.53
CA ALA A 305 -10.27 -21.82 1.57
C ALA A 305 -10.12 -21.20 2.97
N ASN A 306 -9.06 -20.41 3.20
CA ASN A 306 -8.78 -19.74 4.46
C ASN A 306 -9.15 -18.25 4.44
N ILE A 307 -9.85 -17.77 3.40
CA ILE A 307 -10.26 -16.36 3.27
C ILE A 307 -11.78 -16.28 3.25
N PHE A 308 -12.34 -15.45 4.12
CA PHE A 308 -13.79 -15.31 4.30
C PHE A 308 -14.19 -13.85 4.20
N MET A 309 -14.92 -13.51 3.16
CA MET A 309 -15.37 -12.14 2.88
C MET A 309 -16.53 -11.78 3.79
N HIS A 310 -16.53 -10.59 4.39
CA HIS A 310 -17.66 -10.13 5.18
C HIS A 310 -18.67 -9.44 4.26
N ASP A 311 -19.88 -9.98 4.23
CA ASP A 311 -21.03 -9.37 3.57
C ASP A 311 -22.21 -9.37 4.54
N SER A 312 -22.61 -8.17 4.96
CA SER A 312 -23.67 -7.98 5.96
C SER A 312 -23.37 -8.78 7.24
N ASP A 313 -24.27 -9.65 7.70
CA ASP A 313 -24.09 -10.52 8.88
C ASP A 313 -23.47 -11.89 8.54
N LYS A 314 -22.97 -12.08 7.31
CA LYS A 314 -22.39 -13.34 6.84
C LYS A 314 -20.90 -13.19 6.53
N ALA A 315 -20.20 -14.32 6.61
CA ALA A 315 -18.80 -14.42 6.21
C ALA A 315 -18.58 -15.61 5.25
N PRO A 316 -19.10 -15.57 4.01
CA PRO A 316 -18.86 -16.64 3.04
C PRO A 316 -17.37 -16.78 2.71
N GLY A 317 -16.96 -18.01 2.36
CA GLY A 317 -15.64 -18.25 1.78
C GLY A 317 -15.43 -17.44 0.50
N LEU A 318 -14.16 -17.17 0.16
CA LEU A 318 -13.81 -16.36 -1.00
C LEU A 318 -14.17 -17.05 -2.32
N ASP A 319 -15.16 -16.50 -3.02
CA ASP A 319 -15.55 -16.89 -4.36
C ASP A 319 -15.71 -15.69 -5.28
N PHE A 320 -14.65 -15.36 -6.03
CA PHE A 320 -14.61 -14.19 -6.92
C PHE A 320 -15.77 -14.13 -7.92
N SER A 321 -16.38 -15.26 -8.29
CA SER A 321 -17.47 -15.30 -9.27
C SER A 321 -18.82 -14.93 -8.67
N ASN A 322 -18.98 -15.12 -7.35
CA ASN A 322 -20.25 -15.01 -6.64
C ASN A 322 -20.23 -13.95 -5.53
N LEU A 323 -19.19 -13.11 -5.48
CA LEU A 323 -19.17 -11.98 -4.55
C LEU A 323 -20.21 -10.93 -4.94
N PRO A 324 -20.89 -10.31 -3.96
CA PRO A 324 -21.78 -9.18 -4.22
C PRO A 324 -21.10 -8.07 -5.01
N GLU A 325 -21.86 -7.47 -5.93
CA GLU A 325 -21.37 -6.37 -6.76
C GLU A 325 -20.93 -5.18 -5.88
N GLY A 326 -19.76 -4.63 -6.20
CA GLY A 326 -19.26 -3.42 -5.54
C GLY A 326 -18.38 -3.65 -4.30
N ILE A 327 -18.20 -4.90 -3.84
CA ILE A 327 -17.20 -5.21 -2.80
C ILE A 327 -15.78 -5.09 -3.37
N LEU A 328 -15.51 -5.80 -4.47
CA LEU A 328 -14.24 -5.79 -5.18
C LEU A 328 -14.42 -5.29 -6.61
N ARG A 329 -13.33 -4.77 -7.17
CA ARG A 329 -13.21 -4.54 -8.60
C ARG A 329 -12.00 -5.32 -9.11
N SER A 330 -12.26 -6.14 -10.13
CA SER A 330 -11.25 -6.96 -10.78
C SER A 330 -10.60 -6.25 -11.95
N TYR A 331 -9.29 -6.41 -12.08
CA TYR A 331 -8.50 -5.91 -13.20
C TYR A 331 -7.56 -7.01 -13.70
N SER A 332 -7.72 -7.41 -14.97
CA SER A 332 -6.77 -8.30 -15.64
C SER A 332 -5.51 -7.50 -16.00
N SER A 333 -4.43 -7.75 -15.25
CA SER A 333 -3.15 -7.05 -15.48
C SER A 333 -2.28 -7.71 -16.54
N SER A 334 -2.49 -9.01 -16.78
CA SER A 334 -1.92 -9.76 -17.90
C SER A 334 -2.79 -11.01 -18.15
N PRO A 335 -2.61 -11.73 -19.27
CA PRO A 335 -3.31 -12.99 -19.49
C PRO A 335 -3.15 -13.92 -18.28
N GLY A 336 -4.27 -14.47 -17.81
CA GLY A 336 -4.31 -15.36 -16.65
C GLY A 336 -4.06 -14.72 -15.29
N VAL A 337 -3.84 -13.40 -15.19
CA VAL A 337 -3.54 -12.71 -13.92
C VAL A 337 -4.55 -11.62 -13.62
N THR A 338 -5.15 -11.71 -12.43
CA THR A 338 -6.18 -10.78 -11.96
C THR A 338 -5.79 -10.12 -10.65
N ARG A 339 -6.10 -8.83 -10.54
CA ARG A 339 -5.90 -8.02 -9.35
C ARG A 339 -7.25 -7.50 -8.86
N GLU A 340 -7.52 -7.72 -7.59
CA GLU A 340 -8.71 -7.21 -6.93
C GLU A 340 -8.35 -5.98 -6.10
N PHE A 341 -9.12 -4.90 -6.27
CA PHE A 341 -8.97 -3.70 -5.47
C PHE A 341 -10.32 -3.18 -4.97
N CYS A 342 -10.27 -2.39 -3.91
CA CYS A 342 -11.44 -1.75 -3.35
C CYS A 342 -11.93 -0.65 -4.31
N PRO A 343 -13.19 -0.72 -4.82
CA PRO A 343 -13.72 0.32 -5.70
C PRO A 343 -13.95 1.66 -4.98
N GLY A 344 -14.06 1.65 -3.65
CA GLY A 344 -14.24 2.84 -2.80
C GLY A 344 -12.99 3.69 -2.60
N CYS A 345 -11.83 3.08 -2.27
CA CYS A 345 -10.60 3.83 -1.94
C CYS A 345 -9.40 3.52 -2.82
N GLY A 346 -9.45 2.50 -3.69
CA GLY A 346 -8.31 2.07 -4.52
C GLY A 346 -7.38 1.06 -3.86
N ALA A 347 -7.60 0.71 -2.58
CA ALA A 347 -6.77 -0.25 -1.86
C ALA A 347 -6.60 -1.55 -2.65
N THR A 348 -5.36 -1.97 -2.88
CA THR A 348 -5.06 -3.29 -3.47
C THR A 348 -5.43 -4.36 -2.44
N VAL A 349 -6.22 -5.36 -2.81
CA VAL A 349 -6.73 -6.40 -1.89
C VAL A 349 -6.10 -7.76 -2.18
N PHE A 350 -6.32 -8.27 -3.39
CA PHE A 350 -5.87 -9.61 -3.77
C PHE A 350 -5.14 -9.59 -5.10
N TRP A 351 -4.22 -10.53 -5.26
CA TRP A 351 -3.70 -10.96 -6.55
C TRP A 351 -3.92 -12.47 -6.67
N HIS A 352 -4.34 -12.91 -7.85
CA HIS A 352 -4.51 -14.33 -8.18
C HIS A 352 -4.24 -14.57 -9.66
N ASN A 353 -3.95 -15.82 -10.00
CA ASN A 353 -3.77 -16.23 -11.39
C ASN A 353 -4.37 -17.61 -11.66
N THR A 354 -4.42 -17.96 -12.94
CA THR A 354 -4.95 -19.26 -13.40
C THR A 354 -4.02 -20.43 -13.12
N ASP A 355 -2.74 -20.20 -12.87
CA ASP A 355 -1.76 -21.26 -12.64
C ASP A 355 -1.84 -21.82 -11.20
N ARG A 356 -2.19 -20.98 -10.23
CA ARG A 356 -2.39 -21.34 -8.81
C ARG A 356 -3.67 -20.70 -8.23
N PRO A 357 -4.85 -21.04 -8.77
CA PRO A 357 -6.10 -20.33 -8.46
C PRO A 357 -6.53 -20.43 -7.00
N GLU A 358 -6.05 -21.47 -6.28
CA GLU A 358 -6.38 -21.70 -4.88
C GLU A 358 -5.40 -21.08 -3.89
N LEU A 359 -4.31 -20.45 -4.35
CA LEU A 359 -3.36 -19.74 -3.50
C LEU A 359 -3.37 -18.24 -3.84
N ILE A 360 -3.90 -17.43 -2.92
CA ILE A 360 -4.18 -16.01 -3.12
C ILE A 360 -3.09 -15.17 -2.46
N ASP A 361 -2.63 -14.15 -3.17
CA ASP A 361 -1.72 -13.15 -2.60
C ASP A 361 -2.58 -12.03 -1.98
N VAL A 362 -2.48 -11.87 -0.65
CA VAL A 362 -3.29 -10.93 0.13
C VAL A 362 -2.45 -9.74 0.58
N SER A 363 -2.94 -8.52 0.35
CA SER A 363 -2.26 -7.29 0.74
C SER A 363 -2.12 -7.15 2.25
N VAL A 364 -0.89 -7.20 2.75
CA VAL A 364 -0.60 -7.17 4.20
C VAL A 364 -1.01 -5.83 4.85
N GLY A 365 -1.04 -4.74 4.08
CA GLY A 365 -1.48 -3.42 4.56
C GLY A 365 -2.93 -3.39 5.08
N LEU A 366 -3.72 -4.41 4.77
CA LEU A 366 -5.12 -4.51 5.18
C LEU A 366 -5.31 -5.23 6.52
N PHE A 367 -4.31 -5.92 7.08
CA PHE A 367 -4.50 -6.72 8.30
C PHE A 367 -4.60 -5.87 9.57
N SER A 368 -5.52 -6.29 10.44
CA SER A 368 -5.72 -5.82 11.82
C SER A 368 -4.97 -6.70 12.81
N ALA A 369 -3.66 -6.81 12.63
CA ALA A 369 -2.79 -7.59 13.51
C ALA A 369 -2.14 -6.73 14.59
N LYS A 370 -1.53 -7.40 15.59
CA LYS A 370 -0.51 -6.81 16.43
C LYS A 370 0.73 -6.52 15.58
N GLY A 371 1.03 -5.24 15.36
CA GLY A 371 2.11 -4.82 14.47
C GLY A 371 1.68 -4.73 12.99
N ALA A 372 2.28 -3.81 12.25
CA ALA A 372 2.00 -3.62 10.83
C ALA A 372 2.41 -4.81 9.96
N ARG A 373 3.47 -5.52 10.35
CA ARG A 373 3.99 -6.70 9.65
C ARG A 373 3.27 -8.00 10.02
N ALA A 374 2.38 -7.98 11.00
CA ALA A 374 1.58 -9.13 11.44
C ALA A 374 2.43 -10.40 11.72
N GLU A 375 3.57 -10.26 12.40
CA GLU A 375 4.57 -11.35 12.56
C GLU A 375 4.07 -12.56 13.38
N ASP A 376 3.00 -12.36 14.16
CA ASP A 376 2.27 -13.44 14.83
C ASP A 376 1.53 -14.35 13.83
N TRP A 377 1.23 -13.86 12.63
CA TRP A 377 0.48 -14.53 11.56
C TRP A 377 1.33 -14.86 10.34
N LEU A 378 2.38 -14.08 10.11
CA LEU A 378 3.19 -14.10 8.91
C LEU A 378 4.65 -14.41 9.23
N ASP A 379 5.23 -15.29 8.44
CA ASP A 379 6.66 -15.54 8.40
C ASP A 379 7.26 -14.89 7.15
N TRP A 380 8.14 -13.91 7.35
CA TRP A 380 8.63 -13.06 6.27
C TRP A 380 9.84 -13.67 5.57
N TRP A 381 9.74 -13.81 4.26
CA TRP A 381 10.87 -14.15 3.41
C TRP A 381 11.82 -12.98 3.27
N LYS A 382 13.03 -13.11 3.84
CA LYS A 382 14.05 -12.05 3.88
C LYS A 382 15.21 -12.25 2.90
N LYS A 383 15.23 -13.35 2.14
CA LYS A 383 16.35 -13.65 1.24
C LYS A 383 16.30 -12.87 -0.08
N ARG A 384 15.13 -12.37 -0.48
CA ARG A 384 14.90 -11.69 -1.77
C ARG A 384 13.67 -10.79 -1.72
N VAL A 385 13.69 -9.72 -2.51
CA VAL A 385 12.52 -8.96 -2.94
C VAL A 385 12.16 -9.44 -4.34
N SER A 386 10.92 -9.88 -4.58
CA SER A 386 10.53 -10.42 -5.89
C SER A 386 10.67 -9.36 -6.98
N PHE A 387 11.19 -9.76 -8.14
CA PHE A 387 11.38 -8.93 -9.33
C PHE A 387 12.17 -7.64 -9.06
N SER A 388 13.14 -7.67 -8.13
CA SER A 388 13.92 -6.48 -7.80
C SER A 388 14.74 -5.95 -8.99
N GLU A 389 15.11 -6.83 -9.91
CA GLU A 389 15.75 -6.50 -11.19
C GLU A 389 14.92 -5.56 -12.09
N ASP A 390 13.58 -5.54 -11.98
CA ASP A 390 12.73 -4.56 -12.66
C ASP A 390 13.07 -3.11 -12.24
N ARG A 391 13.73 -2.97 -11.08
CA ARG A 391 14.26 -1.72 -10.55
C ARG A 391 15.73 -1.53 -10.85
N TYR A 392 16.57 -2.52 -10.54
CA TYR A 392 18.02 -2.42 -10.71
C TYR A 392 18.47 -2.25 -12.16
N GLY A 393 17.82 -2.93 -13.10
CA GLY A 393 18.23 -3.02 -14.51
C GLY A 393 17.89 -1.79 -15.36
N SER A 394 17.53 -0.66 -14.74
CA SER A 394 17.15 0.53 -15.47
C SER A 394 17.88 1.76 -14.98
N HIS A 395 18.99 2.07 -15.65
CA HIS A 395 19.80 3.29 -15.52
C HIS A 395 19.04 4.60 -15.84
N ARG A 396 17.73 4.64 -15.60
CA ARG A 396 16.77 5.66 -16.00
C ARG A 396 15.66 5.87 -14.97
N LEU A 397 15.56 5.05 -13.92
CA LEU A 397 14.59 5.32 -12.86
C LEU A 397 15.03 6.54 -12.06
N VAL A 398 14.09 7.45 -11.87
CA VAL A 398 14.28 8.65 -11.04
C VAL A 398 14.31 8.30 -9.54
N TRP A 399 13.80 7.13 -9.16
CA TRP A 399 13.57 6.68 -7.78
C TRP A 399 13.73 5.15 -7.68
N ASP A 400 14.47 4.68 -6.67
CA ASP A 400 14.53 3.25 -6.35
C ASP A 400 14.79 3.04 -4.84
N PRO A 401 13.70 2.72 -4.08
CA PRO A 401 13.75 2.38 -2.66
C PRO A 401 14.02 0.89 -2.43
N VAL A 402 14.07 0.07 -3.49
CA VAL A 402 14.22 -1.39 -3.41
C VAL A 402 15.65 -1.76 -3.04
N THR A 403 16.64 -0.99 -3.50
CA THR A 403 18.03 -1.12 -3.02
C THR A 403 18.11 -1.08 -1.49
N CYS A 404 17.46 -0.11 -0.86
CA CYS A 404 17.47 0.05 0.59
C CYS A 404 16.77 -1.13 1.29
N LEU A 405 15.64 -1.58 0.72
CA LEU A 405 14.89 -2.73 1.22
C LEU A 405 15.71 -4.01 1.18
N GLU A 406 16.34 -4.34 0.05
CA GLU A 406 17.16 -5.54 -0.06
C GLU A 406 18.36 -5.53 0.89
N ALA A 407 19.01 -4.37 1.03
CA ALA A 407 20.12 -4.21 1.97
C ALA A 407 19.68 -4.47 3.43
N GLY A 408 18.53 -3.95 3.85
CA GLY A 408 18.02 -4.19 5.21
C GLY A 408 17.50 -5.61 5.42
N LEU A 409 16.89 -6.25 4.43
CA LEU A 409 16.44 -7.64 4.51
C LEU A 409 17.59 -8.64 4.67
N ARG A 410 18.73 -8.41 3.99
CA ARG A 410 19.94 -9.26 4.13
C ARG A 410 20.63 -9.10 5.50
N GLY A 411 20.21 -8.10 6.29
CA GLY A 411 20.88 -7.69 7.52
C GLY A 411 22.14 -6.90 7.17
N VAL A 412 22.14 -5.60 7.44
CA VAL A 412 23.40 -4.84 7.46
C VAL A 412 24.27 -5.49 8.55
N PRO A 413 25.53 -5.88 8.27
CA PRO A 413 26.43 -6.30 9.33
C PRO A 413 26.43 -5.20 10.37
N ARG A 414 26.08 -5.51 11.62
CA ARG A 414 26.21 -4.53 12.72
C ARG A 414 27.61 -3.95 12.59
N ALA A 415 27.71 -2.64 12.32
CA ALA A 415 28.98 -1.95 12.46
C ALA A 415 29.48 -2.31 13.86
N ARG A 416 30.66 -2.93 13.95
CA ARG A 416 31.30 -3.17 15.24
C ARG A 416 31.41 -1.79 15.89
N MET A 417 30.74 -1.63 17.04
CA MET A 417 30.96 -0.49 17.93
C MET A 417 32.43 -0.40 18.29
#